data_AF-A0A351UKZ1-F1
#
_entry.id   AF-A0A351UKZ1-F1
#
_cell.length_a   1.000
_cell.length_b   1.000
_cell.length_c   1.000
_cell.angle_alpha   90.00
_cell.angle_beta   90.00
_cell.angle_gamma   90.00
#
_symmetry.space_group_name_H-M   'P 1'
#
loop_
_entity.id
_entity.type
_entity.pdbx_description
1 polymer ?
#
loop_
_entity_poly.entity_id
_entity_poly.type
_entity_poly.pdbx_seq_one_letter_code
_entity_poly.pdbx_strand_id
1 'polypeptide(L)'
;MGLLLLCSAAMAQQAKTPAQRLAAFEISIATGDPVAAAAFLKDGEVLTFAEAASFAKAADLKSKAEALKDLKDLLKMDWDADKANKLSQALAIRIDTDKPLSKLGIGPAPEKLLPWAARFLPAMPADTKTAVKKAIRQWEVVFGTITVTRQMSWDQASMRDGTGLTINKADWEAWTIRERNAVLGKMMAKDNTLSIYSDEALTTGQNAMTAQTAVSAVKASGALTPAQLSQLTGKNLNDQLYLLGSFFDGSNVPVSADLKMKINAARTSLPKEVLSTQQRDLLGTMLNTAVTTELKGTKAGDKVLAEGPLKIAVKPCDGSYSRYDAKTGAIVLDSETIQQYMRM
;
A
#
# COMPACT_ATOMS: atom_id res chain seq x y z
N MET A 1 -56.45 28.97 -48.20
CA MET A 1 -56.67 27.92 -47.19
C MET A 1 -56.04 26.63 -47.70
N GLY A 2 -54.89 26.25 -47.14
CA GLY A 2 -54.21 24.99 -47.43
C GLY A 2 -53.38 24.66 -46.20
N LEU A 3 -53.94 23.84 -45.33
CA LEU A 3 -53.49 23.57 -43.98
C LEU A 3 -52.21 22.72 -43.99
N LEU A 4 -51.23 23.15 -43.20
CA LEU A 4 -50.02 22.41 -42.85
C LEU A 4 -50.33 21.02 -42.29
N LEU A 5 -49.57 20.01 -42.74
CA LEU A 5 -49.30 18.79 -41.96
C LEU A 5 -47.84 18.39 -42.17
N LEU A 6 -46.96 19.13 -41.50
CA LEU A 6 -45.59 18.73 -41.23
C LEU A 6 -45.62 17.66 -40.13
N CYS A 7 -45.67 16.39 -40.54
CA CYS A 7 -45.40 15.24 -39.67
C CYS A 7 -43.94 15.31 -39.17
N SER A 8 -43.76 16.03 -38.07
CA SER A 8 -42.53 16.02 -37.29
C SER A 8 -42.52 14.72 -36.49
N ALA A 9 -42.04 13.63 -37.09
CA ALA A 9 -41.67 12.42 -36.36
C ALA A 9 -40.39 12.72 -35.55
N ALA A 10 -40.54 13.48 -34.47
CA ALA A 10 -39.55 13.53 -33.41
C ALA A 10 -39.53 12.12 -32.80
N MET A 11 -38.50 11.34 -33.15
CA MET A 11 -38.18 10.11 -32.45
C MET A 11 -37.94 10.47 -30.97
N ALA A 12 -38.98 10.29 -30.15
CA ALA A 12 -38.86 10.26 -28.71
C ALA A 12 -37.99 9.04 -28.38
N GLN A 13 -36.68 9.27 -28.25
CA GLN A 13 -35.75 8.28 -27.74
C GLN A 13 -36.15 8.00 -26.30
N GLN A 14 -36.93 6.92 -26.11
CA GLN A 14 -37.48 6.52 -24.82
C GLN A 14 -36.36 6.49 -23.79
N ALA A 15 -36.45 7.34 -22.78
CA ALA A 15 -35.46 7.40 -21.71
C ALA A 15 -35.40 6.02 -21.04
N LYS A 16 -34.21 5.40 -21.03
CA LYS A 16 -34.00 4.08 -20.43
C LYS A 16 -34.44 4.09 -18.97
N THR A 17 -35.16 3.07 -18.52
CA THR A 17 -35.56 2.93 -17.11
C THR A 17 -34.33 2.71 -16.20
N PRO A 18 -34.40 3.00 -14.88
CA PRO A 18 -33.29 2.75 -13.97
C PRO A 18 -32.77 1.30 -14.02
N ALA A 19 -33.67 0.31 -14.16
CA ALA A 19 -33.29 -1.09 -14.33
C ALA A 19 -32.48 -1.35 -15.62
N GLN A 20 -32.90 -0.77 -16.75
CA GLN A 20 -32.20 -0.90 -18.03
C GLN A 20 -30.83 -0.19 -18.00
N ARG A 21 -30.74 0.97 -17.33
CA ARG A 21 -29.48 1.68 -17.13
C ARG A 21 -28.54 0.89 -16.22
N LEU A 22 -29.04 0.33 -15.12
CA LEU A 22 -28.26 -0.53 -14.21
C LEU A 22 -27.64 -1.71 -14.95
N ALA A 23 -28.43 -2.46 -15.73
CA ALA A 23 -27.92 -3.60 -16.50
C ALA A 23 -26.81 -3.19 -17.49
N ALA A 24 -26.97 -2.03 -18.15
CA ALA A 24 -25.95 -1.50 -19.05
C ALA A 24 -24.66 -1.10 -18.29
N PHE A 25 -24.79 -0.52 -17.10
CA PHE A 25 -23.64 -0.19 -16.25
C PHE A 25 -22.94 -1.44 -15.72
N GLU A 26 -23.66 -2.47 -15.30
CA GLU A 26 -23.08 -3.74 -14.86
C GLU A 26 -22.19 -4.37 -15.94
N ILE A 27 -22.68 -4.43 -17.18
CA ILE A 27 -21.91 -4.94 -18.33
C ILE A 27 -20.67 -4.05 -18.56
N SER A 28 -20.86 -2.73 -18.61
CA SER A 28 -19.77 -1.81 -18.94
C SER A 28 -18.67 -1.81 -17.87
N ILE A 29 -19.06 -1.78 -16.58
CA ILE A 29 -18.14 -1.86 -15.44
C ILE A 29 -17.42 -3.21 -15.43
N ALA A 30 -18.10 -4.32 -15.73
CA ALA A 30 -17.47 -5.64 -15.83
C ALA A 30 -16.39 -5.70 -16.92
N THR A 31 -16.50 -4.90 -17.99
CA THR A 31 -15.45 -4.77 -19.02
C THR A 31 -14.32 -3.81 -18.64
N GLY A 32 -14.41 -3.15 -17.48
CA GLY A 32 -13.41 -2.21 -16.99
C GLY A 32 -13.58 -0.78 -17.51
N ASP A 33 -14.75 -0.38 -18.02
CA ASP A 33 -14.95 0.96 -18.60
C ASP A 33 -14.99 2.07 -17.52
N PRO A 34 -14.00 2.98 -17.46
CA PRO A 34 -13.95 4.03 -16.45
C PRO A 34 -14.87 5.22 -16.76
N VAL A 35 -15.38 5.38 -17.99
CA VAL A 35 -16.40 6.39 -18.34
C VAL A 35 -17.76 5.94 -17.84
N ALA A 36 -18.13 4.69 -18.13
CA ALA A 36 -19.37 4.10 -17.63
C ALA A 36 -19.39 4.03 -16.10
N ALA A 37 -18.26 3.66 -15.48
CA ALA A 37 -18.11 3.69 -14.02
C ALA A 37 -18.39 5.08 -13.42
N ALA A 38 -17.81 6.14 -14.00
CA ALA A 38 -18.04 7.51 -13.53
C ALA A 38 -19.49 7.99 -13.75
N ALA A 39 -20.16 7.52 -14.82
CA ALA A 39 -21.56 7.81 -15.07
C ALA A 39 -22.48 7.10 -14.07
N PHE A 40 -22.23 5.82 -13.79
CA PHE A 40 -22.95 5.05 -12.77
C PHE A 40 -22.89 5.71 -11.39
N LEU A 41 -21.70 6.17 -10.96
CA LEU A 41 -21.52 6.83 -9.67
C LEU A 41 -22.25 8.17 -9.55
N LYS A 42 -22.69 8.76 -10.66
CA LYS A 42 -23.45 10.02 -10.71
C LYS A 42 -24.95 9.81 -10.89
N ASP A 43 -25.39 8.61 -11.29
CA ASP A 43 -26.79 8.28 -11.54
C ASP A 43 -27.47 7.86 -10.23
N GLY A 44 -27.93 8.85 -9.46
CA GLY A 44 -28.54 8.65 -8.14
C GLY A 44 -29.76 7.72 -8.18
N GLU A 45 -30.59 7.83 -9.21
CA GLU A 45 -31.78 6.97 -9.37
C GLU A 45 -31.38 5.50 -9.56
N VAL A 46 -30.35 5.23 -10.37
CA VAL A 46 -29.84 3.87 -10.57
C VAL A 46 -29.19 3.32 -9.31
N LEU A 47 -28.46 4.14 -8.56
CA LEU A 47 -27.87 3.73 -7.28
C LEU A 47 -28.96 3.34 -6.27
N THR A 48 -29.98 4.18 -6.08
CA THR A 48 -31.11 3.87 -5.19
C THR A 48 -31.84 2.61 -5.64
N PHE A 49 -32.06 2.44 -6.95
CA PHE A 49 -32.68 1.22 -7.49
C PHE A 49 -31.81 -0.03 -7.23
N ALA A 50 -30.50 0.05 -7.43
CA ALA A 50 -29.57 -1.05 -7.19
C ALA A 50 -29.53 -1.46 -5.71
N GLU A 51 -29.48 -0.48 -4.80
CA GLU A 51 -29.47 -0.71 -3.35
C GLU A 51 -30.78 -1.35 -2.87
N ALA A 52 -31.92 -0.89 -3.40
CA ALA A 52 -33.23 -1.47 -3.10
C ALA A 52 -33.37 -2.92 -3.59
N ALA A 53 -32.74 -3.26 -4.72
CA ALA A 53 -32.74 -4.62 -5.25
C ALA A 53 -31.79 -5.57 -4.50
N SER A 54 -30.56 -5.11 -4.21
CA SER A 54 -29.58 -5.86 -3.41
C SER A 54 -28.44 -4.97 -2.95
N PHE A 55 -28.43 -4.62 -1.66
CA PHE A 55 -27.38 -3.80 -1.05
C PHE A 55 -25.97 -4.35 -1.27
N ALA A 56 -25.77 -5.66 -1.11
CA ALA A 56 -24.46 -6.28 -1.27
C ALA A 56 -23.93 -6.20 -2.72
N LYS A 57 -24.79 -6.43 -3.72
CA LYS A 57 -24.42 -6.31 -5.13
C LYS A 57 -24.15 -4.87 -5.52
N ALA A 58 -24.99 -3.93 -5.05
CA ALA A 58 -24.79 -2.51 -5.27
C ALA A 58 -23.47 -2.01 -4.69
N ALA A 59 -23.11 -2.45 -3.47
CA ALA A 59 -21.83 -2.11 -2.84
C ALA A 59 -20.62 -2.65 -3.60
N ASP A 60 -20.65 -3.91 -4.08
CA ASP A 60 -19.57 -4.47 -4.91
C ASP A 60 -19.43 -3.74 -6.25
N LEU A 61 -20.56 -3.41 -6.91
CA LEU A 61 -20.56 -2.65 -8.15
C LEU A 61 -20.01 -1.23 -7.97
N LYS A 62 -20.41 -0.55 -6.88
CA LYS A 62 -19.89 0.76 -6.50
C LYS A 62 -18.39 0.73 -6.24
N SER A 63 -17.92 -0.26 -5.48
CA SER A 63 -16.48 -0.45 -5.21
C SER A 63 -15.67 -0.64 -6.50
N LYS A 64 -16.18 -1.43 -7.45
CA LYS A 64 -15.56 -1.61 -8.78
C LYS A 64 -15.55 -0.29 -9.57
N ALA A 65 -16.66 0.42 -9.60
CA ALA A 65 -16.77 1.69 -10.32
C ALA A 65 -15.84 2.78 -9.74
N GLU A 66 -15.78 2.89 -8.41
CA GLU A 66 -14.88 3.81 -7.71
C GLU A 66 -13.42 3.49 -8.04
N ALA A 67 -13.03 2.21 -8.01
CA ALA A 67 -11.68 1.79 -8.33
C ALA A 67 -11.29 2.07 -9.78
N LEU A 68 -12.20 1.88 -10.75
CA LEU A 68 -11.96 2.23 -12.16
C LEU A 68 -11.79 3.74 -12.37
N LYS A 69 -12.65 4.54 -11.71
CA LYS A 69 -12.57 6.00 -11.76
C LYS A 69 -11.24 6.48 -11.14
N ASP A 70 -10.91 6.00 -9.95
CA ASP A 70 -9.68 6.34 -9.24
C ASP A 70 -8.43 5.92 -10.03
N LEU A 71 -8.42 4.73 -10.66
CA LEU A 71 -7.33 4.32 -11.55
C LEU A 71 -7.18 5.26 -12.76
N LYS A 72 -8.29 5.64 -13.41
CA LYS A 72 -8.27 6.60 -14.52
C LYS A 72 -7.76 7.96 -14.08
N ASP A 73 -8.21 8.46 -12.94
CA ASP A 73 -7.81 9.76 -12.41
C ASP A 73 -6.32 9.75 -12.01
N LEU A 74 -5.84 8.67 -11.39
CA LEU A 74 -4.43 8.46 -11.10
C LEU A 74 -3.61 8.55 -12.39
N LEU A 75 -3.96 7.81 -13.44
CA LEU A 75 -3.20 7.77 -14.70
C LEU A 75 -3.34 9.02 -15.57
N LYS A 76 -4.23 9.95 -15.21
CA LYS A 76 -4.32 11.27 -15.83
C LYS A 76 -3.36 12.29 -15.23
N MET A 77 -2.74 12.01 -14.09
CA MET A 77 -1.74 12.88 -13.51
C MET A 77 -0.47 12.91 -14.38
N ASP A 78 0.33 13.97 -14.24
CA ASP A 78 1.57 14.15 -14.99
C ASP A 78 2.69 13.22 -14.47
N TRP A 79 2.71 12.01 -15.03
CA TRP A 79 3.73 11.00 -14.79
C TRP A 79 4.84 11.04 -15.83
N ASP A 80 6.05 10.97 -15.33
CA ASP A 80 7.29 10.81 -16.07
C ASP A 80 8.11 9.65 -15.47
N ALA A 81 9.24 9.35 -16.10
CA ALA A 81 10.12 8.27 -15.66
C ALA A 81 10.66 8.46 -14.23
N ASP A 82 10.85 9.70 -13.77
CA ASP A 82 11.43 10.01 -12.47
C ASP A 82 10.42 9.78 -11.35
N LYS A 83 9.13 9.96 -11.64
CA LYS A 83 8.02 9.68 -10.71
C LYS A 83 7.56 8.21 -10.73
N ALA A 84 8.22 7.32 -11.46
CA ALA A 84 7.80 5.93 -11.61
C ALA A 84 7.70 5.18 -10.28
N ASN A 85 8.51 5.52 -9.27
CA ASN A 85 8.45 4.89 -7.95
C ASN A 85 7.23 5.34 -7.14
N LYS A 86 6.89 6.63 -7.20
CA LYS A 86 5.67 7.15 -6.59
C LYS A 86 4.44 6.53 -7.25
N LEU A 87 4.47 6.38 -8.57
CA LEU A 87 3.42 5.67 -9.31
C LEU A 87 3.37 4.18 -8.91
N SER A 88 4.51 3.52 -8.73
CA SER A 88 4.58 2.11 -8.28
C SER A 88 3.89 1.91 -6.94
N GLN A 89 4.17 2.78 -5.94
CA GLN A 89 3.49 2.74 -4.64
C GLN A 89 1.98 2.98 -4.78
N ALA A 90 1.58 3.98 -5.57
CA ALA A 90 0.17 4.29 -5.78
C ALA A 90 -0.59 3.13 -6.45
N LEU A 91 0.04 2.47 -7.43
CA LEU A 91 -0.52 1.30 -8.12
C LEU A 91 -0.55 0.07 -7.21
N ALA A 92 0.47 -0.16 -6.37
CA ALA A 92 0.52 -1.30 -5.46
C ALA A 92 -0.62 -1.31 -4.42
N ILE A 93 -1.16 -0.14 -4.07
CA ILE A 93 -2.32 -0.03 -3.17
C ILE A 93 -3.63 -0.44 -3.88
N ARG A 94 -3.67 -0.28 -5.21
CA ARG A 94 -4.86 -0.41 -6.05
C ARG A 94 -4.93 -1.77 -6.77
N ILE A 95 -3.79 -2.30 -7.19
CA ILE A 95 -3.64 -3.53 -7.99
C ILE A 95 -2.95 -4.56 -7.10
N ASP A 96 -3.76 -5.37 -6.42
CA ASP A 96 -3.33 -6.45 -5.52
C ASP A 96 -4.41 -7.55 -5.48
N THR A 97 -4.12 -8.73 -4.94
CA THR A 97 -4.95 -9.95 -5.05
C THR A 97 -6.41 -9.77 -4.63
N ASP A 98 -6.66 -8.96 -3.59
CA ASP A 98 -8.00 -8.76 -3.02
C ASP A 98 -8.64 -7.41 -3.38
N LYS A 99 -8.15 -6.75 -4.43
CA LYS A 99 -8.62 -5.41 -4.82
C LYS A 99 -9.72 -5.46 -5.89
N PRO A 100 -10.63 -4.46 -5.93
CA PRO A 100 -11.70 -4.43 -6.93
C PRO A 100 -11.20 -4.51 -8.37
N LEU A 101 -10.05 -3.90 -8.69
CA LEU A 101 -9.44 -3.96 -10.02
C LEU A 101 -9.02 -5.37 -10.45
N SER A 102 -8.63 -6.24 -9.51
CA SER A 102 -8.30 -7.64 -9.79
C SER A 102 -9.54 -8.44 -10.19
N LYS A 103 -10.69 -8.14 -9.60
CA LYS A 103 -11.99 -8.72 -10.01
C LYS A 103 -12.44 -8.28 -11.41
N LEU A 104 -11.82 -7.24 -11.96
CA LEU A 104 -12.09 -6.71 -13.31
C LEU A 104 -11.01 -7.15 -14.32
N GLY A 105 -10.08 -8.01 -13.91
CA GLY A 105 -9.00 -8.49 -14.77
C GLY A 105 -7.91 -7.44 -15.05
N ILE A 106 -7.84 -6.35 -14.28
CA ILE A 106 -6.78 -5.32 -14.38
C ILE A 106 -5.60 -5.64 -13.43
N GLY A 107 -5.79 -6.62 -12.54
CA GLY A 107 -4.79 -7.19 -11.64
C GLY A 107 -5.01 -8.70 -11.41
N PRO A 108 -4.36 -9.32 -10.41
CA PRO A 108 -3.28 -8.76 -9.59
C PRO A 108 -1.95 -8.62 -10.34
N ALA A 109 -1.76 -9.40 -11.42
CA ALA A 109 -0.64 -9.26 -12.34
C ALA A 109 -0.70 -7.87 -13.03
N PRO A 110 0.30 -7.00 -12.81
CA PRO A 110 0.19 -5.59 -13.16
C PRO A 110 0.35 -5.29 -14.66
N GLU A 111 0.86 -6.23 -15.46
CA GLU A 111 0.93 -6.12 -16.92
C GLU A 111 -0.46 -5.95 -17.54
N LYS A 112 -1.51 -6.49 -16.91
CA LYS A 112 -2.90 -6.34 -17.37
C LYS A 112 -3.37 -4.89 -17.39
N LEU A 113 -2.68 -3.99 -16.68
CA LEU A 113 -2.91 -2.55 -16.75
C LEU A 113 -2.63 -1.98 -18.14
N LEU A 114 -1.63 -2.49 -18.85
CA LEU A 114 -1.22 -1.96 -20.16
C LEU A 114 -2.29 -2.14 -21.26
N PRO A 115 -2.85 -3.35 -21.51
CA PRO A 115 -3.94 -3.50 -22.47
C PRO A 115 -5.21 -2.77 -22.04
N TRP A 116 -5.51 -2.70 -20.74
CA TRP A 116 -6.63 -1.90 -20.24
C TRP A 116 -6.44 -0.41 -20.56
N ALA A 117 -5.26 0.13 -20.29
CA ALA A 117 -4.91 1.52 -20.59
C ALA A 117 -4.95 1.81 -22.10
N ALA A 118 -4.45 0.89 -22.93
CA ALA A 118 -4.52 1.04 -24.38
C ALA A 118 -5.98 1.12 -24.88
N ARG A 119 -6.89 0.33 -24.29
CA ARG A 119 -8.30 0.31 -24.66
C ARG A 119 -9.07 1.55 -24.21
N PHE A 120 -8.90 1.98 -22.96
CA PHE A 120 -9.74 3.01 -22.35
C PHE A 120 -9.09 4.39 -22.23
N LEU A 121 -7.77 4.46 -22.39
CA LEU A 121 -6.97 5.68 -22.34
C LEU A 121 -6.04 5.76 -23.57
N PRO A 122 -6.56 5.68 -24.81
CA PRO A 122 -5.72 5.61 -26.02
C PRO A 122 -4.82 6.83 -26.19
N ALA A 123 -5.29 8.01 -25.76
CA ALA A 123 -4.57 9.28 -25.80
C ALA A 123 -3.60 9.49 -24.62
N MET A 124 -3.29 8.45 -23.84
CA MET A 124 -2.33 8.56 -22.74
C MET A 124 -0.95 9.01 -23.25
N PRO A 125 -0.31 10.02 -22.62
CA PRO A 125 1.00 10.52 -23.03
C PRO A 125 2.07 9.42 -23.06
N ALA A 126 3.04 9.57 -23.97
CA ALA A 126 4.14 8.60 -24.11
C ALA A 126 4.99 8.49 -22.83
N ASP A 127 5.23 9.62 -22.16
CA ASP A 127 5.99 9.66 -20.90
C ASP A 127 5.25 8.92 -19.78
N THR A 128 3.93 9.09 -19.69
CA THR A 128 3.08 8.34 -18.77
C THR A 128 3.09 6.85 -19.06
N LYS A 129 3.04 6.44 -20.34
CA LYS A 129 3.18 5.01 -20.72
C LYS A 129 4.52 4.44 -20.26
N THR A 130 5.60 5.19 -20.43
CA THR A 130 6.95 4.81 -19.96
C THR A 130 7.00 4.72 -18.43
N ALA A 131 6.44 5.70 -17.73
CA ALA A 131 6.33 5.73 -16.28
C ALA A 131 5.55 4.51 -15.76
N VAL A 132 4.43 4.15 -16.39
CA VAL A 132 3.63 2.96 -16.02
C VAL A 132 4.46 1.69 -16.18
N LYS A 133 5.14 1.48 -17.31
CA LYS A 133 6.00 0.31 -17.52
C LYS A 133 7.10 0.18 -16.45
N LYS A 134 7.73 1.30 -16.09
CA LYS A 134 8.69 1.37 -14.98
C LYS A 134 8.03 1.10 -13.62
N ALA A 135 6.85 1.64 -13.37
CA ALA A 135 6.13 1.54 -12.10
C ALA A 135 5.62 0.12 -11.81
N ILE A 136 5.14 -0.58 -12.84
CA ILE A 136 4.72 -1.98 -12.72
C ILE A 136 5.90 -2.95 -12.67
N ARG A 137 7.13 -2.45 -12.85
CA ARG A 137 8.35 -3.26 -12.93
C ARG A 137 8.25 -4.29 -14.05
N GLN A 138 7.85 -3.85 -15.24
CA GLN A 138 7.78 -4.73 -16.40
C GLN A 138 9.13 -5.43 -16.59
N TRP A 139 9.10 -6.73 -16.89
CA TRP A 139 10.29 -7.57 -17.00
C TRP A 139 11.38 -6.92 -17.87
N GLU A 140 11.03 -6.47 -19.08
CA GLU A 140 11.98 -5.87 -20.03
C GLU A 140 12.60 -4.56 -19.51
N VAL A 141 11.90 -3.86 -18.62
CA VAL A 141 12.37 -2.60 -18.03
C VAL A 141 13.36 -2.87 -16.90
N VAL A 142 13.20 -3.97 -16.17
CA VAL A 142 14.05 -4.34 -15.03
C VAL A 142 15.25 -5.18 -15.47
N PHE A 143 15.02 -6.14 -16.36
CA PHE A 143 15.98 -7.16 -16.74
C PHE A 143 16.49 -7.02 -18.19
N GLY A 144 16.03 -5.99 -18.93
CA GLY A 144 16.50 -5.70 -20.28
C GLY A 144 16.10 -6.80 -21.28
N THR A 145 17.07 -7.27 -22.06
CA THR A 145 16.88 -8.26 -23.14
C THR A 145 16.96 -9.71 -22.67
N ILE A 146 17.07 -9.98 -21.36
CA ILE A 146 17.06 -11.35 -20.84
C ILE A 146 15.68 -11.95 -21.11
N THR A 147 15.60 -13.04 -21.86
CA THR A 147 14.32 -13.51 -22.44
C THR A 147 13.54 -14.49 -21.56
N VAL A 148 14.20 -15.25 -20.67
CA VAL A 148 13.54 -16.40 -19.99
C VAL A 148 13.89 -16.50 -18.51
N THR A 149 15.17 -16.46 -18.17
CA THR A 149 15.63 -16.69 -16.79
C THR A 149 16.81 -15.78 -16.49
N ARG A 150 16.73 -15.07 -15.36
CA ARG A 150 17.90 -14.41 -14.80
C ARG A 150 18.41 -15.27 -13.64
N GLN A 151 19.58 -15.83 -13.87
CA GLN A 151 20.33 -16.56 -12.85
C GLN A 151 21.29 -15.58 -12.19
N MET A 152 21.23 -15.48 -10.87
CA MET A 152 22.16 -14.65 -10.11
C MET A 152 22.85 -15.54 -9.07
N SER A 153 24.17 -15.60 -9.13
CA SER A 153 25.03 -16.22 -8.10
C SER A 153 25.29 -15.18 -7.01
N TRP A 154 25.08 -15.54 -5.74
CA TRP A 154 25.07 -14.58 -4.62
C TRP A 154 26.14 -14.98 -3.60
N ASP A 155 27.32 -14.37 -3.63
CA ASP A 155 28.40 -14.60 -2.64
C ASP A 155 28.64 -16.12 -2.38
N GLN A 156 28.61 -16.63 -1.13
CA GLN A 156 28.74 -18.08 -0.82
C GLN A 156 27.62 -18.99 -1.36
N ALA A 157 26.51 -18.42 -1.86
CA ALA A 157 25.45 -19.15 -2.54
C ALA A 157 25.75 -19.20 -4.05
N SER A 158 26.59 -20.16 -4.44
CA SER A 158 26.87 -20.40 -5.84
C SER A 158 25.69 -21.13 -6.49
N MET A 159 25.43 -20.86 -7.78
CA MET A 159 24.53 -21.70 -8.60
C MET A 159 24.93 -23.18 -8.62
N ARG A 160 26.16 -23.50 -8.20
CA ARG A 160 26.71 -24.84 -8.04
C ARG A 160 26.15 -25.58 -6.82
N ASP A 161 25.68 -24.82 -5.81
CA ASP A 161 25.21 -25.35 -4.52
C ASP A 161 23.68 -25.21 -4.34
N GLY A 162 22.96 -24.75 -5.37
CA GLY A 162 21.49 -24.70 -5.40
C GLY A 162 20.83 -23.54 -4.63
N THR A 163 21.61 -22.55 -4.19
CA THR A 163 21.15 -21.44 -3.33
C THR A 163 21.05 -20.08 -4.04
N GLY A 164 21.35 -20.01 -5.34
CA GLY A 164 21.17 -18.80 -6.16
C GLY A 164 19.69 -18.48 -6.41
N LEU A 165 19.34 -17.19 -6.48
CA LEU A 165 17.98 -16.77 -6.83
C LEU A 165 17.80 -16.92 -8.35
N THR A 166 16.96 -17.87 -8.75
CA THR A 166 16.51 -18.00 -10.14
C THR A 166 15.18 -17.28 -10.27
N ILE A 167 15.17 -16.14 -10.98
CA ILE A 167 13.92 -15.46 -11.32
C ILE A 167 13.57 -15.85 -12.75
N ASN A 168 12.43 -16.49 -12.94
CA ASN A 168 11.88 -16.74 -14.26
C ASN A 168 10.87 -15.65 -14.63
N LYS A 169 10.70 -15.42 -15.93
CA LYS A 169 9.80 -14.38 -16.43
C LYS A 169 8.33 -14.66 -16.12
N ALA A 170 7.90 -15.93 -16.16
CA ALA A 170 6.51 -16.31 -15.94
C ALA A 170 6.03 -16.02 -14.51
N ASP A 171 6.84 -16.37 -13.51
CA ASP A 171 6.58 -16.10 -12.09
C ASP A 171 6.60 -14.59 -11.85
N TRP A 172 7.58 -13.90 -12.42
CA TRP A 172 7.63 -12.44 -12.33
C TRP A 172 6.36 -11.79 -12.86
N GLU A 173 5.91 -12.19 -14.05
CA GLU A 173 4.67 -11.70 -14.68
C GLU A 173 3.43 -12.05 -13.86
N ALA A 174 3.44 -13.16 -13.12
CA ALA A 174 2.36 -13.53 -12.21
C ALA A 174 2.36 -12.73 -10.89
N TRP A 175 3.51 -12.20 -10.46
CA TRP A 175 3.65 -11.44 -9.22
C TRP A 175 2.96 -10.07 -9.26
N THR A 176 2.44 -9.69 -8.10
CA THR A 176 1.98 -8.33 -7.77
C THR A 176 3.13 -7.33 -7.77
N ILE A 177 2.80 -6.03 -7.85
CA ILE A 177 3.78 -4.94 -7.72
C ILE A 177 4.51 -5.01 -6.38
N ARG A 178 3.81 -5.43 -5.31
CA ARG A 178 4.40 -5.56 -3.96
C ARG A 178 5.46 -6.65 -3.93
N GLU A 179 5.16 -7.83 -4.48
CA GLU A 179 6.10 -8.95 -4.59
C GLU A 179 7.35 -8.56 -5.38
N ARG A 180 7.18 -7.90 -6.53
CA ARG A 180 8.29 -7.41 -7.35
C ARG A 180 9.17 -6.41 -6.61
N ASN A 181 8.56 -5.41 -5.96
CA ASN A 181 9.30 -4.41 -5.19
C ASN A 181 10.10 -5.05 -4.03
N ALA A 182 9.54 -6.08 -3.38
CA ALA A 182 10.24 -6.77 -2.30
C ALA A 182 11.43 -7.60 -2.80
N VAL A 183 11.28 -8.31 -3.93
CA VAL A 183 12.40 -9.04 -4.55
C VAL A 183 13.49 -8.08 -5.03
N LEU A 184 13.11 -6.96 -5.67
CA LEU A 184 14.06 -5.94 -6.09
C LEU A 184 14.83 -5.33 -4.92
N GLY A 185 14.16 -5.01 -3.81
CA GLY A 185 14.86 -4.52 -2.63
C GLY A 185 15.88 -5.54 -2.10
N LYS A 186 15.58 -6.85 -2.15
CA LYS A 186 16.52 -7.88 -1.70
C LYS A 186 17.73 -7.96 -2.61
N MET A 187 17.52 -7.78 -3.91
CA MET A 187 18.59 -7.73 -4.91
C MET A 187 19.48 -6.50 -4.70
N MET A 188 18.90 -5.31 -4.51
CA MET A 188 19.65 -4.07 -4.34
C MET A 188 20.46 -4.00 -3.05
N ALA A 189 19.96 -4.57 -1.95
CA ALA A 189 20.70 -4.66 -0.69
C ALA A 189 21.96 -5.56 -0.78
N LYS A 190 22.08 -6.36 -1.85
CA LYS A 190 23.18 -7.30 -2.07
C LYS A 190 24.07 -6.93 -3.26
N ASP A 191 23.53 -6.18 -4.20
CA ASP A 191 24.23 -5.69 -5.38
C ASP A 191 23.94 -4.19 -5.56
N ASN A 192 24.87 -3.35 -5.06
CA ASN A 192 24.78 -1.90 -5.15
C ASN A 192 24.89 -1.38 -6.60
N THR A 193 25.21 -2.24 -7.58
CA THR A 193 25.24 -1.87 -9.01
C THR A 193 23.86 -1.94 -9.67
N LEU A 194 22.89 -2.60 -9.03
CA LEU A 194 21.47 -2.58 -9.41
C LEU A 194 20.81 -1.26 -8.98
N SER A 195 21.31 -0.11 -9.44
CA SER A 195 20.77 1.22 -9.11
C SER A 195 19.53 1.59 -9.96
N ILE A 196 18.63 0.64 -10.21
CA ILE A 196 17.54 0.85 -11.19
C ILE A 196 16.39 1.69 -10.60
N TYR A 197 16.20 1.72 -9.26
CA TYR A 197 15.07 2.41 -8.63
C TYR A 197 15.40 2.95 -7.21
N SER A 198 14.85 4.11 -6.82
CA SER A 198 15.05 4.72 -5.49
C SER A 198 14.67 3.83 -4.29
N ASP A 199 15.49 3.91 -3.23
CA ASP A 199 15.49 3.05 -2.04
C ASP A 199 14.18 3.07 -1.22
N GLU A 200 13.47 4.19 -1.17
CA GLU A 200 12.34 4.37 -0.26
C GLU A 200 11.11 3.54 -0.67
N ALA A 201 10.83 3.41 -1.97
CA ALA A 201 9.71 2.61 -2.47
C ALA A 201 9.96 1.10 -2.34
N LEU A 202 11.23 0.70 -2.48
CA LEU A 202 11.66 -0.69 -2.31
C LEU A 202 11.68 -1.11 -0.85
N THR A 203 12.19 -0.26 0.03
CA THR A 203 12.15 -0.45 1.49
C THR A 203 10.71 -0.55 1.99
N THR A 204 9.82 0.34 1.53
CA THR A 204 8.39 0.29 1.86
C THR A 204 7.75 -1.02 1.37
N GLY A 205 8.05 -1.44 0.14
CA GLY A 205 7.54 -2.70 -0.43
C GLY A 205 8.03 -3.95 0.31
N GLN A 206 9.30 -3.99 0.69
CA GLN A 206 9.89 -5.05 1.50
C GLN A 206 9.24 -5.14 2.89
N ASN A 207 9.08 -4.02 3.57
CA ASN A 207 8.44 -3.98 4.88
C ASN A 207 6.99 -4.46 4.79
N ALA A 208 6.26 -4.01 3.77
CA ALA A 208 4.86 -4.39 3.56
C ALA A 208 4.68 -5.86 3.15
N MET A 209 5.64 -6.46 2.42
CA MET A 209 5.64 -7.90 2.16
C MET A 209 6.04 -8.70 3.39
N THR A 210 7.06 -8.28 4.12
CA THR A 210 7.50 -8.96 5.36
C THR A 210 6.35 -9.04 6.35
N ALA A 211 5.60 -7.94 6.49
CA ALA A 211 4.38 -7.86 7.28
C ALA A 211 3.30 -8.81 6.73
N GLN A 212 3.02 -8.81 5.42
CA GLN A 212 2.04 -9.70 4.80
C GLN A 212 2.41 -11.19 4.97
N THR A 213 3.67 -11.56 4.79
CA THR A 213 4.18 -12.92 5.00
C THR A 213 4.01 -13.34 6.46
N ALA A 214 4.32 -12.45 7.40
CA ALA A 214 4.09 -12.72 8.82
C ALA A 214 2.61 -12.94 9.13
N VAL A 215 1.71 -12.10 8.60
CA VAL A 215 0.25 -12.25 8.75
C VAL A 215 -0.22 -13.60 8.20
N SER A 216 0.19 -13.95 6.98
CA SER A 216 -0.17 -15.22 6.35
C SER A 216 0.38 -16.42 7.14
N ALA A 217 1.61 -16.34 7.65
CA ALA A 217 2.20 -17.39 8.47
C ALA A 217 1.44 -17.59 9.79
N VAL A 218 0.97 -16.51 10.44
CA VAL A 218 0.13 -16.59 11.64
C VAL A 218 -1.24 -17.18 11.33
N LYS A 219 -1.86 -16.82 10.20
CA LYS A 219 -3.14 -17.41 9.78
C LYS A 219 -3.02 -18.91 9.49
N ALA A 220 -1.88 -19.33 8.93
CA ALA A 220 -1.60 -20.72 8.57
C ALA A 220 -1.08 -21.58 9.73
N SER A 221 -0.64 -20.98 10.84
CA SER A 221 -0.02 -21.72 11.95
C SER A 221 -1.00 -22.58 12.77
N GLY A 222 -2.31 -22.41 12.57
CA GLY A 222 -3.34 -23.06 13.38
C GLY A 222 -3.48 -22.47 14.80
N ALA A 223 -2.72 -21.42 15.13
CA ALA A 223 -2.72 -20.83 16.47
C ALA A 223 -3.93 -19.93 16.76
N LEU A 224 -4.69 -19.53 15.73
CA LEU A 224 -5.87 -18.67 15.85
C LEU A 224 -7.15 -19.51 15.85
N THR A 225 -8.10 -19.14 16.70
CA THR A 225 -9.44 -19.72 16.69
C THR A 225 -10.20 -19.34 15.39
N PRO A 226 -11.22 -20.12 14.99
CA PRO A 226 -12.05 -19.76 13.84
C PRO A 226 -12.69 -18.37 13.93
N ALA A 227 -13.04 -17.94 15.16
CA ALA A 227 -13.60 -16.61 15.41
C ALA A 227 -12.55 -15.48 15.22
N GLN A 228 -11.29 -15.73 15.56
CA GLN A 228 -10.20 -14.78 15.29
C GLN A 228 -9.85 -14.71 13.80
N LEU A 229 -9.85 -15.85 13.11
CA LEU A 229 -9.62 -15.91 11.66
C LEU A 229 -10.71 -15.16 10.87
N SER A 230 -11.97 -15.29 11.28
CA SER A 230 -13.07 -14.58 10.63
C SER A 230 -12.95 -13.05 10.81
N GLN A 231 -12.47 -12.59 11.97
CA GLN A 231 -12.23 -11.18 12.22
C GLN A 231 -11.12 -10.59 11.35
N LEU A 232 -10.16 -11.39 10.86
CA LEU A 232 -9.09 -10.93 9.97
C LEU A 232 -9.49 -10.95 8.49
N THR A 233 -10.50 -11.75 8.13
CA THR A 233 -10.88 -11.99 6.74
C THR A 233 -11.52 -10.75 6.13
N GLY A 234 -11.07 -10.37 4.91
CA GLY A 234 -11.59 -9.21 4.18
C GLY A 234 -11.10 -7.84 4.67
N LYS A 235 -10.30 -7.78 5.75
CA LYS A 235 -9.69 -6.54 6.23
C LYS A 235 -8.44 -6.18 5.44
N ASN A 236 -8.07 -4.90 5.41
CA ASN A 236 -6.79 -4.50 4.83
C ASN A 236 -5.61 -4.91 5.73
N LEU A 237 -4.37 -4.89 5.21
CA LEU A 237 -3.20 -5.34 5.94
C LEU A 237 -2.97 -4.57 7.26
N ASN A 238 -3.20 -3.25 7.29
CA ASN A 238 -2.99 -2.46 8.51
C ASN A 238 -3.97 -2.86 9.62
N ASP A 239 -5.25 -3.08 9.26
CA ASP A 239 -6.26 -3.57 10.19
C ASP A 239 -5.96 -5.00 10.65
N GLN A 240 -5.46 -5.85 9.75
CA GLN A 240 -5.04 -7.22 10.10
C GLN A 240 -3.86 -7.21 11.08
N LEU A 241 -2.83 -6.38 10.82
CA LEU A 241 -1.67 -6.22 11.70
C LEU A 241 -2.08 -5.69 13.08
N TYR A 242 -2.98 -4.72 13.11
CA TYR A 242 -3.53 -4.18 14.35
C TYR A 242 -4.25 -5.24 15.18
N LEU A 243 -5.19 -5.96 14.56
CA LEU A 243 -5.96 -7.01 15.25
C LEU A 243 -5.07 -8.15 15.72
N LEU A 244 -4.12 -8.60 14.91
CA LEU A 244 -3.17 -9.63 15.30
C LEU A 244 -2.30 -9.18 16.47
N GLY A 245 -1.80 -7.94 16.46
CA GLY A 245 -1.11 -7.36 17.61
C GLY A 245 -1.98 -7.39 18.86
N SER A 246 -3.25 -6.96 18.76
CA SER A 246 -4.19 -7.00 19.90
C SER A 246 -4.49 -8.41 20.40
N PHE A 247 -4.44 -9.42 19.53
CA PHE A 247 -4.56 -10.81 19.96
C PHE A 247 -3.31 -11.29 20.69
N PHE A 248 -2.13 -10.75 20.39
CA PHE A 248 -0.91 -11.10 21.11
C PHE A 248 -0.80 -10.38 22.45
N ASP A 249 -1.35 -9.18 22.53
CA ASP A 249 -1.37 -8.35 23.75
C ASP A 249 -2.24 -9.03 24.83
N GLY A 250 -1.59 -9.64 25.83
CA GLY A 250 -2.25 -10.23 27.00
C GLY A 250 -2.87 -11.62 26.79
N SER A 251 -2.59 -12.31 25.68
CA SER A 251 -3.12 -13.66 25.44
C SER A 251 -2.07 -14.70 25.02
N ASN A 252 -2.31 -15.96 25.40
CA ASN A 252 -1.41 -17.10 25.14
C ASN A 252 -1.57 -17.68 23.72
N VAL A 253 -1.66 -16.83 22.69
CA VAL A 253 -1.66 -17.31 21.30
C VAL A 253 -0.29 -17.97 21.00
N PRO A 254 -0.25 -19.27 20.64
CA PRO A 254 0.99 -20.04 20.46
C PRO A 254 1.64 -19.77 19.11
N VAL A 255 2.06 -18.52 18.91
CA VAL A 255 2.82 -18.06 17.73
C VAL A 255 4.26 -17.79 18.16
N SER A 256 5.22 -18.07 17.28
CA SER A 256 6.64 -17.84 17.57
C SER A 256 6.93 -16.37 17.91
N ALA A 257 7.90 -16.14 18.80
CA ALA A 257 8.29 -14.79 19.23
C ALA A 257 8.73 -13.90 18.04
N ASP A 258 9.41 -14.48 17.06
CA ASP A 258 9.81 -13.79 15.82
C ASP A 258 8.61 -13.29 15.01
N LEU A 259 7.56 -14.08 14.86
CA LEU A 259 6.33 -13.65 14.17
C LEU A 259 5.59 -12.57 14.96
N LYS A 260 5.50 -12.69 16.29
CA LYS A 260 4.91 -11.64 17.14
C LYS A 260 5.66 -10.32 16.99
N MET A 261 6.99 -10.35 17.04
CA MET A 261 7.84 -9.18 16.85
C MET A 261 7.63 -8.54 15.47
N LYS A 262 7.60 -9.33 14.39
CA LYS A 262 7.37 -8.83 13.03
C LYS A 262 6.00 -8.17 12.84
N ILE A 263 4.95 -8.74 13.44
CA ILE A 263 3.60 -8.17 13.40
C ILE A 263 3.55 -6.87 14.21
N ASN A 264 4.12 -6.86 15.42
CA ASN A 264 4.11 -5.69 16.29
C ASN A 264 4.94 -4.53 15.73
N ALA A 265 6.07 -4.83 15.08
CA ALA A 265 6.90 -3.82 14.41
C ALA A 265 6.20 -3.20 13.18
N ALA A 266 5.33 -3.95 12.50
CA ALA A 266 4.63 -3.48 11.30
C ALA A 266 3.26 -2.81 11.60
N ARG A 267 2.71 -2.95 12.81
CA ARG A 267 1.45 -2.35 13.23
C ARG A 267 1.56 -0.82 13.34
N THR A 268 0.74 -0.11 12.57
CA THR A 268 0.54 1.33 12.72
C THR A 268 -0.39 1.64 13.91
N SER A 269 -0.04 2.65 14.71
CA SER A 269 -0.82 3.12 15.85
C SER A 269 -2.21 3.64 15.42
N LEU A 270 -3.27 3.27 16.14
CA LEU A 270 -4.55 3.99 16.03
C LEU A 270 -4.47 5.35 16.75
N PRO A 271 -5.30 6.35 16.40
CA PRO A 271 -5.32 7.67 17.05
C PRO A 271 -5.54 7.65 18.57
N LYS A 272 -6.12 6.57 19.12
CA LYS A 272 -6.31 6.37 20.57
C LYS A 272 -5.08 5.79 21.29
N GLU A 273 -4.07 5.36 20.54
CA GLU A 273 -2.79 4.80 21.03
C GLU A 273 -1.62 5.78 20.86
N VAL A 274 -1.90 7.00 20.39
CA VAL A 274 -0.93 8.08 20.24
C VAL A 274 -0.82 8.80 21.58
N LEU A 275 0.40 8.92 22.11
CA LEU A 275 0.66 9.75 23.29
C LEU A 275 0.14 11.16 23.02
N SER A 276 -0.76 11.65 23.88
CA SER A 276 -1.21 13.04 23.81
C SER A 276 -0.02 13.99 24.01
N THR A 277 -0.16 15.24 23.58
CA THR A 277 0.89 16.26 23.80
C THR A 277 1.28 16.34 25.28
N GLN A 278 0.30 16.28 26.20
CA GLN A 278 0.55 16.29 27.64
C GLN A 278 1.34 15.06 28.11
N GLN A 279 1.03 13.86 27.59
CA GLN A 279 1.77 12.64 27.92
C GLN A 279 3.20 12.67 27.38
N ARG A 280 3.40 13.23 26.18
CA ARG A 280 4.74 13.42 25.60
C ARG A 280 5.58 14.40 26.39
N ASP A 281 4.99 15.51 26.84
CA ASP A 281 5.69 16.51 27.65
C ASP A 281 6.05 15.95 29.04
N LEU A 282 5.14 15.18 29.65
CA LEU A 282 5.41 14.47 30.91
C LEU A 282 6.56 13.47 30.75
N LEU A 283 6.50 12.65 29.70
CA LEU A 283 7.54 11.65 29.43
C LEU A 283 8.90 12.30 29.14
N GLY A 284 8.93 13.39 28.37
CA GLY A 284 10.15 14.18 28.16
C GLY A 284 10.74 14.70 29.48
N THR A 285 9.89 15.15 30.41
CA THR A 285 10.32 15.61 31.74
C THR A 285 10.89 14.47 32.59
N MET A 286 10.26 13.30 32.55
CA MET A 286 10.76 12.10 33.24
C MET A 286 12.11 11.65 32.68
N LEU A 287 12.25 11.60 31.35
CA LEU A 287 13.48 11.22 30.67
C LEU A 287 14.61 12.22 30.96
N ASN A 288 14.32 13.52 31.00
CA ASN A 288 15.30 14.52 31.42
C ASN A 288 15.88 14.22 32.78
N THR A 289 15.02 13.91 33.75
CA THR A 289 15.43 13.61 35.12
C THR A 289 16.25 12.32 35.19
N ALA A 290 15.76 11.25 34.55
CA ALA A 290 16.41 9.94 34.58
C ALA A 290 17.78 9.97 33.89
N VAL A 291 17.85 10.48 32.66
CA VAL A 291 19.10 10.54 31.87
C VAL A 291 20.13 11.45 32.53
N THR A 292 19.70 12.59 33.09
CA THR A 292 20.61 13.46 33.86
C THR A 292 21.20 12.75 35.07
N THR A 293 20.40 11.92 35.76
CA THR A 293 20.86 11.16 36.92
C THR A 293 21.88 10.08 36.53
N GLU A 294 21.63 9.35 35.45
CA GLU A 294 22.54 8.32 34.93
C GLU A 294 23.86 8.89 34.40
N LEU A 295 23.83 10.09 33.81
CA LEU A 295 25.02 10.72 33.25
C LEU A 295 25.90 11.39 34.33
N LYS A 296 25.31 11.82 35.44
CA LYS A 296 26.00 12.51 36.52
C LYS A 296 27.06 11.58 37.16
N GLY A 297 28.29 12.08 37.27
CA GLY A 297 29.42 11.31 37.80
C GLY A 297 30.21 10.55 36.75
N THR A 298 29.83 10.66 35.46
CA THR A 298 30.66 10.22 34.34
C THR A 298 31.41 11.42 33.74
N LYS A 299 32.67 11.25 33.32
CA LYS A 299 33.45 12.36 32.71
C LYS A 299 32.75 13.02 31.53
N ALA A 300 32.05 12.23 30.70
CA ALA A 300 31.32 12.72 29.55
C ALA A 300 30.01 13.42 29.97
N GLY A 301 29.28 12.82 30.90
CA GLY A 301 28.04 13.41 31.43
C GLY A 301 28.28 14.71 32.19
N ASP A 302 29.30 14.78 33.03
CA ASP A 302 29.67 15.99 33.76
C ASP A 302 30.04 17.14 32.82
N LYS A 303 30.68 16.83 31.69
CA LYS A 303 31.00 17.81 30.65
C LYS A 303 29.74 18.35 29.97
N VAL A 304 28.79 17.49 29.64
CA VAL A 304 27.52 17.88 29.00
C VAL A 304 26.62 18.64 29.98
N LEU A 305 26.56 18.21 31.24
CA LEU A 305 25.73 18.84 32.28
C LEU A 305 26.29 20.19 32.77
N ALA A 306 27.59 20.45 32.57
CA ALA A 306 28.18 21.76 32.84
C ALA A 306 27.66 22.87 31.91
N GLU A 307 27.18 22.52 30.71
CA GLU A 307 26.57 23.46 29.76
C GLU A 307 25.10 23.75 30.08
N GLY A 308 24.51 23.04 31.04
CA GLY A 308 23.14 23.22 31.52
C GLY A 308 22.37 21.90 31.63
N PRO A 309 21.12 21.94 32.14
CA PRO A 309 20.28 20.76 32.20
C PRO A 309 19.98 20.23 30.80
N LEU A 310 20.01 18.91 30.65
CA LEU A 310 19.59 18.25 29.42
C LEU A 310 18.14 18.61 29.10
N LYS A 311 17.89 18.83 27.81
CA LYS A 311 16.57 19.11 27.26
C LYS A 311 16.19 18.00 26.32
N ILE A 312 15.39 17.06 26.80
CA ILE A 312 14.82 15.95 26.06
C ILE A 312 13.36 16.29 25.78
N ALA A 313 12.97 16.20 24.52
CA ALA A 313 11.59 16.37 24.07
C ALA A 313 11.14 15.11 23.34
N VAL A 314 9.87 14.72 23.51
CA VAL A 314 9.28 13.58 22.81
C VAL A 314 8.32 14.11 21.73
N LYS A 315 8.70 14.01 20.45
CA LYS A 315 7.91 14.54 19.32
C LYS A 315 8.09 13.67 18.07
N PRO A 316 7.17 13.72 17.09
CA PRO A 316 7.39 13.05 15.80
C PRO A 316 8.68 13.54 15.13
N CYS A 317 9.47 12.62 14.60
CA CYS A 317 10.78 12.91 13.98
C CYS A 317 10.87 12.51 12.50
N ASP A 318 9.75 12.50 11.77
CA ASP A 318 9.68 12.31 10.31
C ASP A 318 10.59 11.18 9.77
N GLY A 319 10.57 10.02 10.45
CA GLY A 319 11.32 8.82 10.03
C GLY A 319 12.71 8.62 10.66
N SER A 320 13.12 9.46 11.63
CA SER A 320 14.35 9.28 12.42
C SER A 320 14.03 8.89 13.87
N TYR A 321 14.91 8.12 14.54
CA TYR A 321 14.70 7.69 15.94
C TYR A 321 14.92 8.82 16.95
N SER A 322 15.82 9.74 16.63
CA SER A 322 16.11 10.93 17.41
C SER A 322 16.81 11.98 16.55
N ARG A 323 16.76 13.24 16.99
CA ARG A 323 17.48 14.35 16.36
C ARG A 323 17.84 15.42 17.38
N TYR A 324 18.87 16.20 17.10
CA TYR A 324 19.19 17.40 17.88
C TYR A 324 18.53 18.64 17.24
N ASP A 325 17.70 19.35 18.00
CA ASP A 325 17.12 20.63 17.60
C ASP A 325 18.02 21.76 18.08
N ALA A 326 18.86 22.26 17.17
CA ALA A 326 19.80 23.35 17.43
C ALA A 326 19.13 24.67 17.85
N LYS A 327 17.84 24.89 17.52
CA LYS A 327 17.13 26.13 17.91
C LYS A 327 16.70 26.11 19.37
N THR A 328 16.32 24.94 19.89
CA THR A 328 15.86 24.77 21.27
C THR A 328 16.94 24.20 22.20
N GLY A 329 18.03 23.69 21.61
CA GLY A 329 19.09 22.96 22.29
C GLY A 329 18.63 21.59 22.78
N ALA A 330 17.54 21.05 22.21
CA ALA A 330 16.90 19.84 22.72
C ALA A 330 17.27 18.58 21.90
N ILE A 331 17.44 17.46 22.60
CA ILE A 331 17.43 16.13 21.99
C ILE A 331 15.97 15.73 21.84
N VAL A 332 15.51 15.65 20.60
CA VAL A 332 14.15 15.21 20.28
C VAL A 332 14.19 13.72 20.04
N LEU A 333 13.47 12.96 20.85
CA LEU A 333 13.24 11.53 20.67
C LEU A 333 11.92 11.32 19.94
N ASP A 334 11.91 10.37 19.01
CA ASP A 334 10.73 10.11 18.21
C ASP A 334 9.59 9.50 19.02
N SER A 335 8.45 10.17 18.99
CA SER A 335 7.29 9.74 19.76
C SER A 335 6.67 8.43 19.27
N GLU A 336 6.81 8.10 17.98
CA GLU A 336 6.29 6.84 17.43
C GLU A 336 7.17 5.67 17.85
N THR A 337 8.49 5.85 17.80
CA THR A 337 9.47 4.87 18.29
C THR A 337 9.26 4.58 19.78
N ILE A 338 9.10 5.60 20.62
CA ILE A 338 8.85 5.39 22.06
C ILE A 338 7.52 4.66 22.30
N GLN A 339 6.47 5.00 21.54
CA GLN A 339 5.19 4.29 21.62
C GLN A 339 5.33 2.81 21.23
N GLN A 340 6.20 2.48 20.28
CA GLN A 340 6.49 1.08 19.95
C GLN A 340 7.17 0.33 21.09
N TYR A 341 8.12 0.95 21.79
CA TYR A 341 8.80 0.34 22.94
C TYR A 341 7.91 0.16 24.17
N MET A 342 6.98 1.10 24.42
CA MET A 342 6.03 0.99 25.53
C MET A 342 4.97 -0.12 25.33
N ARG A 343 4.92 -0.75 24.15
CA ARG A 343 4.00 -1.87 23.84
C ARG A 343 4.60 -3.25 24.14
N MET A 344 5.89 -3.34 24.46
CA MET A 344 6.55 -4.59 24.89
C MET A 344 6.50 -4.74 26.41
#